data_AF-E3NPF3-F1
#
_entry.id   AF-E3NPF3-F1
#
_cell.length_a   1.000
_cell.length_b   1.000
_cell.length_c   1.000
_cell.angle_alpha   90.00
_cell.angle_beta   90.00
_cell.angle_gamma   90.00
#
_symmetry.space_group_name_H-M   'P 1'
#
loop_
_entity.id
_entity.type
_entity.pdbx_description
1 polymer ?
#
loop_
_entity_poly.entity_id
_entity_poly.type
_entity_poly.pdbx_seq_one_letter_code
_entity_poly.pdbx_strand_id
1 'polypeptide(L)'
;MGAPTEQAAQQMLAVLEKTVSQNQNDQKQAMEYISAACLQDFPVFVQCLSMILRTQQCQSFVRQAAGLQLKNVLCAKETETRTGYLQRWLQLTAEVREQVKQNVTGTLGTEPSRPSIAAQCVAAIACAELPQNVSVKIVDFKRKK
;
A
#
# COMPACT_ATOMS: atom_id res chain seq x y z
N MET A 1 24.98 -0.79 -8.35
CA MET A 1 24.29 -2.04 -7.96
C MET A 1 22.94 -1.64 -7.42
N GLY A 2 21.87 -1.77 -8.22
CA GLY A 2 20.51 -1.47 -7.74
C GLY A 2 20.13 -2.48 -6.67
N ALA A 3 19.58 -2.03 -5.55
CA ALA A 3 19.14 -2.91 -4.48
C ALA A 3 18.13 -3.95 -5.03
N PRO A 4 18.09 -5.19 -4.51
CA PRO A 4 17.14 -6.22 -4.97
C PRO A 4 15.68 -5.74 -4.95
N THR A 5 15.35 -4.81 -4.04
CA THR A 5 14.04 -4.15 -3.93
C THR A 5 13.68 -3.30 -5.16
N GLU A 6 14.67 -2.71 -5.85
CA GLU A 6 14.43 -1.85 -7.03
C GLU A 6 14.01 -2.68 -8.25
N GLN A 7 14.68 -3.82 -8.46
CA GLN A 7 14.27 -4.78 -9.51
C GLN A 7 12.88 -5.35 -9.24
N ALA A 8 12.60 -5.71 -7.98
CA ALA A 8 11.27 -6.15 -7.56
C ALA A 8 10.21 -5.04 -7.76
N ALA A 9 10.55 -3.78 -7.49
CA ALA A 9 9.64 -2.65 -7.72
C ALA A 9 9.34 -2.44 -9.21
N GLN A 10 10.34 -2.60 -10.09
CA GLN A 10 10.12 -2.52 -11.54
C GLN A 10 9.21 -3.64 -12.05
N GLN A 11 9.40 -4.87 -11.58
CA GLN A 11 8.50 -5.99 -11.93
C GLN A 11 7.08 -5.74 -11.40
N MET A 12 6.95 -5.28 -10.17
CA MET A 12 5.66 -4.96 -9.56
C MET A 12 4.93 -3.83 -10.29
N LEU A 13 5.66 -2.83 -10.78
CA LEU A 13 5.11 -1.77 -11.62
C LEU A 13 4.49 -2.32 -12.90
N ALA A 14 5.24 -3.14 -13.64
CA ALA A 14 4.74 -3.75 -14.88
C ALA A 14 3.52 -4.66 -14.62
N VAL A 15 3.47 -5.33 -13.47
CA VAL A 15 2.32 -6.12 -13.04
C VAL A 15 1.11 -5.23 -12.72
N LEU A 16 1.30 -4.13 -12.00
CA LEU A 16 0.24 -3.17 -11.69
C LEU A 16 -0.34 -2.54 -12.96
N GLU A 17 0.47 -2.25 -13.98
CA GLU A 17 0.00 -1.79 -15.28
C GLU A 17 -0.95 -2.78 -15.96
N LYS A 18 -0.69 -4.09 -15.81
CA LYS A 18 -1.55 -5.14 -16.35
C LYS A 18 -2.88 -5.30 -15.60
N THR A 19 -3.00 -4.79 -14.38
CA THR A 19 -4.27 -4.86 -13.62
C THR A 19 -5.42 -4.07 -14.26
N VAL A 20 -5.10 -3.12 -15.14
CA VAL A 20 -6.09 -2.34 -15.91
C VAL A 20 -6.15 -2.73 -17.39
N SER A 21 -5.42 -3.78 -17.80
CA SER A 21 -5.47 -4.31 -19.17
C SER A 21 -6.90 -4.77 -19.52
N GLN A 22 -7.31 -4.64 -20.78
CA GLN A 22 -8.60 -5.16 -21.26
C GLN A 22 -8.60 -6.69 -21.38
N ASN A 23 -7.43 -7.32 -21.32
CA ASN A 23 -7.30 -8.76 -21.37
C ASN A 23 -7.49 -9.38 -19.98
N GLN A 24 -8.54 -10.20 -19.83
CA GLN A 24 -8.86 -10.88 -18.57
C GLN A 24 -7.75 -11.82 -18.08
N ASN A 25 -6.99 -12.44 -18.99
CA ASN A 25 -5.89 -13.32 -18.61
C ASN A 25 -4.72 -12.52 -18.00
N ASP A 26 -4.41 -11.35 -18.56
CA ASP A 26 -3.37 -10.46 -18.02
C ASP A 26 -3.75 -9.94 -16.63
N GLN A 27 -5.01 -9.55 -16.44
CA GLN A 27 -5.51 -9.14 -15.12
C GLN A 27 -5.41 -10.28 -14.11
N LYS A 28 -5.81 -11.49 -14.49
CA LYS A 28 -5.77 -12.65 -13.59
C LYS A 28 -4.33 -12.97 -13.18
N GLN A 29 -3.41 -13.04 -14.14
CA GLN A 29 -1.99 -13.28 -13.87
C GLN A 29 -1.38 -12.16 -13.00
N ALA A 30 -1.77 -10.90 -13.25
CA ALA A 30 -1.31 -9.78 -12.44
C ALA A 30 -1.76 -9.91 -10.98
N MET A 31 -3.03 -10.25 -10.75
CA MET A 31 -3.55 -10.42 -9.39
C MET A 31 -2.97 -11.66 -8.70
N GLU A 32 -2.75 -12.75 -9.41
CA GLU A 32 -2.04 -13.94 -8.90
C GLU A 32 -0.62 -13.59 -8.47
N TYR A 33 0.12 -12.83 -9.27
CA TYR A 33 1.46 -12.36 -8.92
C TYR A 33 1.45 -11.45 -7.68
N ILE A 34 0.53 -10.48 -7.62
CA ILE A 34 0.39 -9.57 -6.47
C ILE A 34 0.11 -10.37 -5.19
N SER A 35 -0.79 -11.36 -5.26
CA SER A 35 -1.12 -12.23 -4.13
C SER A 35 0.09 -13.08 -3.71
N ALA A 36 0.78 -13.69 -4.67
CA ALA A 36 1.97 -14.50 -4.41
C ALA A 36 3.10 -13.68 -3.78
N ALA A 37 3.39 -12.48 -4.30
CA ALA A 37 4.40 -11.58 -3.76
C ALA A 37 4.07 -11.14 -2.32
N CYS A 38 2.80 -10.84 -2.05
CA CYS A 38 2.33 -10.53 -0.70
C CYS A 38 2.54 -11.70 0.27
N LEU A 39 2.39 -12.94 -0.17
CA LEU A 39 2.57 -14.14 0.67
C LEU A 39 4.04 -14.54 0.85
N GLN A 40 4.84 -14.47 -0.21
CA GLN A 40 6.26 -14.87 -0.18
C GLN A 40 7.11 -13.93 0.67
N ASP A 41 7.07 -12.63 0.39
CA ASP A 41 7.95 -11.66 1.03
C ASP A 41 7.23 -10.35 1.28
N PHE A 42 6.51 -10.32 2.39
CA PHE A 42 5.72 -9.16 2.80
C PHE A 42 6.55 -7.88 2.98
N PRO A 43 7.72 -7.88 3.65
CA PRO A 43 8.57 -6.70 3.76
C PRO A 43 8.95 -6.10 2.41
N VAL A 44 9.38 -6.93 1.45
CA VAL A 44 9.75 -6.45 0.10
C VAL A 44 8.51 -5.94 -0.64
N PHE A 45 7.40 -6.67 -0.54
CA PHE A 45 6.13 -6.29 -1.16
C PHE A 45 5.67 -4.88 -0.75
N VAL A 46 5.61 -4.57 0.55
CA VAL A 46 5.17 -3.24 1.01
C VAL A 46 6.14 -2.13 0.63
N GLN A 47 7.45 -2.42 0.61
CA GLN A 47 8.47 -1.47 0.15
C GLN A 47 8.27 -1.13 -1.33
N CYS A 48 8.14 -2.14 -2.19
CA CYS A 48 7.92 -1.97 -3.62
C CYS A 48 6.66 -1.12 -3.89
N LEU A 49 5.54 -1.43 -3.25
CA LEU A 49 4.30 -0.64 -3.39
C LEU A 49 4.49 0.82 -2.95
N SER A 50 5.16 1.05 -1.82
CA SER A 50 5.41 2.41 -1.33
C SER A 50 6.33 3.22 -2.26
N MET A 51 7.33 2.55 -2.86
CA MET A 51 8.25 3.17 -3.81
C MET A 51 7.53 3.56 -5.10
N ILE A 52 6.72 2.67 -5.66
CA ILE A 52 5.91 2.93 -6.86
C ILE A 52 4.92 4.09 -6.61
N LEU A 53 4.29 4.13 -5.43
CA LEU A 53 3.37 5.20 -5.04
C LEU A 53 4.06 6.58 -5.02
N ARG A 54 5.30 6.64 -4.50
CA ARG A 54 6.13 7.85 -4.44
C ARG A 54 6.67 8.30 -5.79
N THR A 55 6.92 7.38 -6.72
CA THR A 55 7.50 7.69 -8.02
C THR A 55 6.50 8.47 -8.89
N GLN A 56 6.70 9.79 -8.98
CA GLN A 56 5.83 10.68 -9.75
C GLN A 56 5.92 10.47 -11.28
N GLN A 57 6.97 9.79 -11.75
CA GLN A 57 7.12 9.40 -13.16
C GLN A 57 6.17 8.27 -13.56
N CYS A 58 5.62 7.53 -12.59
CA CYS A 58 4.65 6.48 -12.86
C CYS A 58 3.29 7.08 -13.25
N GLN A 59 2.55 6.35 -14.08
CA GLN A 59 1.19 6.73 -14.44
C GLN A 59 0.29 6.82 -13.19
N SER A 60 -0.59 7.82 -13.16
CA SER A 60 -1.46 8.09 -11.99
C SER A 60 -2.27 6.88 -11.54
N PHE A 61 -2.78 6.06 -12.48
CA PHE A 61 -3.53 4.86 -12.13
C PHE A 61 -2.65 3.77 -11.49
N VAL A 62 -1.38 3.64 -11.90
CA VAL A 62 -0.42 2.68 -11.32
C VAL A 62 -0.12 3.07 -9.87
N ARG A 63 0.08 4.37 -9.64
CA ARG A 63 0.27 4.93 -8.29
C ARG A 63 -0.96 4.66 -7.41
N GLN A 64 -2.16 4.89 -7.95
CA GLN A 64 -3.41 4.57 -7.23
C GLN A 64 -3.54 3.07 -6.94
N ALA A 65 -3.24 2.21 -7.92
CA ALA A 65 -3.29 0.75 -7.74
C ALA A 65 -2.29 0.29 -6.66
N ALA A 66 -1.06 0.81 -6.68
CA ALA A 66 -0.05 0.52 -5.67
C ALA A 66 -0.51 0.93 -4.26
N GLY A 67 -1.03 2.15 -4.12
CA GLY A 67 -1.56 2.63 -2.85
C GLY A 67 -2.81 1.85 -2.38
N LEU A 68 -3.66 1.41 -3.30
CA LEU A 68 -4.82 0.58 -2.97
C LEU A 68 -4.38 -0.79 -2.43
N GLN A 69 -3.41 -1.43 -3.08
CA GLN A 69 -2.84 -2.69 -2.59
C GLN A 69 -2.18 -2.51 -1.22
N LEU A 70 -1.40 -1.44 -1.04
CA LEU A 70 -0.77 -1.13 0.24
C LEU A 70 -1.82 -0.93 1.35
N LYS A 71 -2.88 -0.18 1.07
CA LYS A 71 -3.99 0.00 2.01
C LYS A 71 -4.68 -1.32 2.35
N ASN A 72 -4.93 -2.18 1.35
CA ASN A 72 -5.64 -3.44 1.56
C ASN A 72 -4.88 -4.40 2.47
N VAL A 73 -3.55 -4.42 2.39
CA VAL A 73 -2.73 -5.27 3.26
C VAL A 73 -2.51 -4.70 4.67
N LEU A 74 -2.77 -3.40 4.86
CA LEU A 74 -2.70 -2.73 6.16
C LEU A 74 -4.06 -2.68 6.87
N CYS A 75 -5.16 -2.69 6.10
CA CYS A 75 -6.50 -2.55 6.61
C CYS A 75 -7.41 -3.62 6.01
N ALA A 76 -7.80 -4.58 6.85
CA ALA A 76 -8.85 -5.52 6.49
C ALA A 76 -10.23 -4.90 6.73
N LYS A 77 -11.19 -5.25 5.85
CA LYS A 77 -12.61 -4.92 6.03
C LYS A 77 -13.21 -5.66 7.23
N GLU A 78 -12.76 -6.88 7.49
CA GLU A 78 -13.26 -7.71 8.59
C GLU A 78 -12.39 -7.57 9.84
N THR A 79 -13.04 -7.46 11.00
CA THR A 79 -12.36 -7.21 12.29
C THR A 79 -11.41 -8.34 12.68
N GLU A 80 -11.75 -9.58 12.33
CA GLU A 80 -10.95 -10.77 12.67
C GLU A 80 -9.64 -10.84 11.88
N THR A 81 -9.70 -10.56 10.56
CA THR A 81 -8.52 -10.51 9.69
C THR A 81 -7.68 -9.25 9.91
N ARG A 82 -8.29 -8.17 10.42
CA ARG A 82 -7.60 -6.91 10.76
C ARG A 82 -6.49 -7.15 11.77
N THR A 83 -6.73 -7.93 12.82
CA THR A 83 -5.72 -8.22 13.85
C THR A 83 -4.52 -8.97 13.27
N GLY A 84 -4.75 -9.91 12.35
CA GLY A 84 -3.66 -10.62 11.65
C GLY A 84 -2.81 -9.70 10.78
N TYR A 85 -3.44 -8.79 10.03
CA TYR A 85 -2.72 -7.81 9.18
C TYR A 85 -1.93 -6.80 10.01
N LEU A 86 -2.52 -6.33 11.11
CA LEU A 86 -1.88 -5.52 12.14
C LEU A 86 -0.62 -6.19 12.68
N GLN A 87 -0.73 -7.44 13.15
CA GLN A 87 0.40 -8.19 13.68
C GLN A 87 1.49 -8.38 12.62
N ARG A 88 1.10 -8.69 11.38
CA ARG A 88 2.03 -8.82 10.25
C ARG A 88 2.78 -7.53 9.97
N TRP A 89 2.11 -6.37 10.03
CA TRP A 89 2.75 -5.07 9.92
C TRP A 89 3.69 -4.79 11.09
N LEU A 90 3.27 -5.04 12.32
CA LEU A 90 4.07 -4.79 13.52
C LEU A 90 5.30 -5.71 13.63
N GLN A 91 5.25 -6.90 13.03
CA GLN A 91 6.38 -7.83 12.90
C GLN A 91 7.46 -7.33 11.93
N LEU A 92 7.16 -6.35 11.07
CA LEU A 92 8.17 -5.74 10.20
C LEU A 92 9.21 -4.97 11.02
N THR A 93 10.45 -5.00 10.53
CA THR A 93 11.54 -4.22 11.11
C THR A 93 11.22 -2.72 11.07
N ALA A 94 11.77 -1.98 12.04
CA ALA A 94 11.55 -0.54 12.12
C ALA A 94 12.01 0.18 10.84
N GLU A 95 13.10 -0.28 10.22
CA GLU A 95 13.63 0.26 8.96
C GLU A 95 12.62 0.17 7.82
N VAL A 96 12.00 -0.99 7.62
CA VAL A 96 11.00 -1.20 6.57
C VAL A 96 9.77 -0.33 6.80
N ARG A 97 9.27 -0.28 8.04
CA ARG A 97 8.10 0.55 8.39
C ARG A 97 8.40 2.03 8.18
N GLU A 98 9.59 2.48 8.59
CA GLU A 98 10.01 3.87 8.44
C GLU A 98 10.15 4.26 6.97
N GLN A 99 10.75 3.41 6.14
CA GLN A 99 10.87 3.65 4.70
C GLN A 99 9.50 3.74 4.02
N VAL A 100 8.57 2.84 4.34
CA VAL A 100 7.20 2.88 3.81
C VAL A 100 6.50 4.17 4.26
N LYS A 101 6.59 4.55 5.53
CA LYS A 101 6.01 5.81 6.04
C LYS A 101 6.58 7.03 5.33
N GLN A 102 7.89 7.12 5.16
CA GLN A 102 8.56 8.22 4.45
C GLN A 102 8.10 8.31 3.00
N ASN A 103 7.97 7.16 2.32
CA ASN A 103 7.50 7.14 0.93
C ASN A 103 6.04 7.59 0.82
N VAL A 104 5.16 7.08 1.67
CA VAL A 104 3.73 7.44 1.65
C VAL A 104 3.53 8.91 2.02
N THR A 105 4.18 9.40 3.08
CA THR A 105 4.08 10.80 3.50
C THR A 105 4.68 11.77 2.47
N GLY A 106 5.81 11.41 1.86
CA GLY A 106 6.42 12.16 0.76
C GLY A 106 5.59 12.18 -0.52
N THR A 107 4.57 11.33 -0.64
CA THR A 107 3.63 11.31 -1.77
C THR A 107 2.49 12.32 -1.59
N LEU A 108 2.20 12.76 -0.35
CA LEU A 108 1.13 13.71 -0.06
C LEU A 108 1.34 15.02 -0.84
N GLY A 109 0.32 15.47 -1.57
CA GLY A 109 0.39 16.68 -2.40
C GLY A 109 0.97 16.49 -3.80
N THR A 110 1.54 15.31 -4.12
CA THR A 110 2.07 14.98 -5.46
C THR A 110 1.03 14.27 -6.35
N GLU A 111 -0.14 13.95 -5.80
CA GLU A 111 -1.21 13.26 -6.50
C GLU A 111 -2.20 14.27 -7.10
N PRO A 112 -2.47 14.21 -8.41
CA PRO A 112 -3.47 15.09 -9.04
C PRO A 112 -4.91 14.67 -8.72
N SER A 113 -5.12 13.44 -8.26
CA SER A 113 -6.44 12.81 -8.10
C SER A 113 -6.95 12.87 -6.67
N ARG A 114 -8.24 13.23 -6.51
CA ARG A 114 -8.95 13.16 -5.23
C ARG A 114 -9.99 12.03 -5.28
N PRO A 115 -10.13 11.22 -4.21
CA PRO A 115 -9.40 11.27 -2.94
C PRO A 115 -7.93 10.80 -3.08
N SER A 116 -7.02 11.43 -2.33
CA SER A 116 -5.60 11.03 -2.30
C SER A 116 -5.47 9.62 -1.75
N ILE A 117 -4.78 8.73 -2.47
CA ILE A 117 -4.54 7.37 -1.98
C ILE A 117 -3.44 7.38 -0.92
N ALA A 118 -2.45 8.28 -1.03
CA ALA A 118 -1.39 8.43 -0.03
C ALA A 118 -1.97 8.81 1.34
N ALA A 119 -2.93 9.75 1.40
CA ALA A 119 -3.60 10.11 2.65
C ALA A 119 -4.34 8.93 3.29
N GLN A 120 -4.97 8.07 2.47
CA GLN A 120 -5.63 6.86 2.96
C GLN A 120 -4.62 5.83 3.50
N CYS A 121 -3.47 5.67 2.82
CA CYS A 121 -2.38 4.82 3.30
C CYS A 121 -1.81 5.33 4.64
N VAL A 122 -1.57 6.64 4.78
CA VAL A 122 -1.14 7.23 6.07
C VAL A 122 -2.14 6.91 7.17
N ALA A 123 -3.44 7.12 6.91
CA ALA A 123 -4.48 6.79 7.88
C ALA A 123 -4.50 5.30 8.24
N ALA A 124 -4.31 4.41 7.26
CA ALA A 124 -4.24 2.96 7.50
C ALA A 124 -3.02 2.58 8.34
N ILE A 125 -1.84 3.14 8.06
CA ILE A 125 -0.63 2.92 8.86
C ILE A 125 -0.81 3.46 10.27
N ALA A 126 -1.38 4.65 10.43
CA ALA A 126 -1.65 5.22 11.75
C ALA A 126 -2.60 4.34 12.55
N CYS A 127 -3.69 3.85 11.94
CA CYS A 127 -4.58 2.88 12.57
C CYS A 127 -3.87 1.57 12.91
N ALA A 128 -2.84 1.19 12.15
CA ALA A 128 -2.06 -0.01 12.40
C ALA A 128 -1.02 0.14 13.54
N GLU A 129 -0.44 1.33 13.71
CA GLU A 129 0.60 1.59 14.70
C GLU A 129 0.07 2.18 16.01
N LEU A 130 -1.14 2.76 16.02
CA LEU A 130 -1.75 3.29 17.24
C LEU A 130 -2.17 2.14 18.17
N PRO A 131 -1.89 2.23 19.48
CA PRO A 131 -2.40 1.26 20.44
C PRO A 131 -3.93 1.30 20.42
N GLN A 132 -4.58 0.13 20.48
CA GLN A 132 -6.06 -0.06 20.39
C GLN A 132 -6.88 0.86 21.33
N ASN A 133 -6.22 1.48 22.31
CA ASN A 133 -6.82 2.37 23.31
C ASN A 133 -6.94 3.85 22.89
N VAL A 134 -6.43 4.26 21.72
CA VAL A 134 -6.50 5.67 21.24
C VAL A 134 -7.53 5.85 20.13
N SER A 135 -7.99 4.76 19.53
CA SER A 135 -8.89 4.72 18.36
C SER A 135 -10.32 5.19 18.62
N VAL A 136 -10.64 5.68 19.83
CA VAL A 136 -11.97 6.22 20.17
C VAL A 136 -12.12 7.72 19.86
N LYS A 137 -11.08 8.41 19.35
CA LYS A 137 -11.13 9.87 19.14
C LYS A 137 -11.07 10.37 17.68
N ILE A 138 -10.89 9.50 16.69
CA ILE A 138 -10.73 9.94 15.28
C ILE A 138 -11.97 9.65 14.40
N VAL A 139 -12.93 8.86 14.90
CA VAL A 139 -14.16 8.53 14.16
C VAL A 139 -15.34 9.44 14.51
N ASP A 140 -15.19 10.77 14.39
CA ASP A 140 -16.35 11.68 14.48
C ASP A 140 -16.25 12.96 13.62
N PHE A 141 -15.50 12.94 12.50
CA PHE A 141 -15.40 14.13 11.62
C PHE A 141 -15.93 13.96 10.19
N LYS A 142 -16.73 12.93 9.89
CA LYS A 142 -17.37 12.78 8.57
C LYS A 142 -18.87 12.44 8.69
N ARG A 143 -19.63 13.29 9.38
CA ARG A 143 -21.08 13.35 9.20
C ARG A 143 -21.59 14.79 9.38
N LYS A 144 -21.58 15.55 8.27
CA LYS A 144 -22.51 16.64 7.89
C LYS A 144 -21.87 17.56 6.85
N LYS A 145 -22.24 17.39 5.59
CA LYS A 145 -23.22 18.25 4.92
C LYS A 145 -23.66 17.56 3.63
#